data_AF-A0A528IUY6-F1
#
_entry.id   AF-A0A528IUY6-F1
#
_cell.length_a   1.000
_cell.length_b   1.000
_cell.length_c   1.000
_cell.angle_alpha   90.00
_cell.angle_beta   90.00
_cell.angle_gamma   90.00
#
_symmetry.space_group_name_H-M   'P 1'
#
loop_
_entity.id
_entity.type
_entity.pdbx_description
1 polymer ?
#
loop_
_entity_poly.entity_id
_entity_poly.type
_entity_poly.pdbx_seq_one_letter_code
_entity_poly.pdbx_strand_id
1 'polypeptide(L)'
;TSGASSDIEQATKLARAMVTRWGFSDKLGHVAYGDNQEEVFLGHSVARTQNVSEETAQIIDAEVRRLIDEAYSTAKSILTKKKKEWIALAQGLLEYETLSGEEIKQLIAGHKPARDLGDDTPPSRGSAVPKSGSRRKKGPEPEGGMEPQPSS
;
A
#
# COMPACT_ATOMS: atom_id res chain seq x y z
N THR A 1 9.07 4.82 12.01
CA THR A 1 7.80 4.23 11.56
C THR A 1 7.14 5.18 10.56
N SER A 2 7.67 5.26 9.34
CA SER A 2 7.12 6.11 8.27
C SER A 2 6.09 5.39 7.38
N GLY A 3 5.99 4.05 7.46
CA GLY A 3 5.10 3.26 6.61
C GLY A 3 3.60 3.44 6.86
N ALA A 4 3.21 3.94 8.04
CA ALA A 4 1.80 4.11 8.41
C ALA A 4 1.21 5.49 8.02
N SER A 5 1.99 6.36 7.37
CA SER A 5 1.53 7.72 7.04
C SER A 5 0.31 7.71 6.12
N SER A 6 0.31 6.84 5.09
CA SER A 6 -0.80 6.69 4.16
C SER A 6 -2.09 6.25 4.84
N ASP A 7 -2.01 5.31 5.79
CA ASP A 7 -3.17 4.83 6.53
C ASP A 7 -3.76 5.93 7.44
N ILE A 8 -2.88 6.71 8.08
CA ILE A 8 -3.29 7.85 8.93
C ILE A 8 -4.00 8.92 8.10
N GLU A 9 -3.46 9.28 6.93
CA GLU A 9 -4.11 10.24 6.02
C GLU A 9 -5.48 9.74 5.56
N GLN A 10 -5.57 8.49 5.12
CA GLN A 10 -6.83 7.90 4.66
C GLN A 10 -7.88 7.83 5.78
N ALA A 11 -7.50 7.37 6.97
CA ALA A 11 -8.37 7.32 8.13
C ALA A 11 -8.87 8.72 8.52
N THR A 12 -7.97 9.72 8.50
CA THR A 12 -8.31 11.11 8.82
C THR A 12 -9.28 11.70 7.81
N LYS A 13 -9.05 11.47 6.52
CA LYS A 13 -9.94 11.93 5.44
C LYS A 13 -11.33 11.32 5.56
N LEU A 14 -11.40 10.02 5.84
CA LEU A 14 -12.66 9.32 6.05
C LEU A 14 -13.40 9.85 7.29
N ALA A 15 -12.73 9.96 8.43
CA ALA A 15 -13.30 10.49 9.66
C ALA A 15 -13.82 11.92 9.49
N ARG A 16 -13.08 12.78 8.78
CA ARG A 16 -13.54 14.13 8.45
C ARG A 16 -14.83 14.10 7.61
N ALA A 17 -14.89 13.26 6.57
CA ALA A 17 -16.11 13.10 5.77
C ALA A 17 -17.29 12.56 6.59
N MET A 18 -17.05 11.61 7.50
CA MET A 18 -18.08 11.09 8.40
C MET A 18 -18.70 12.22 9.23
N VAL A 19 -17.86 13.07 9.81
CA VAL A 19 -18.29 14.19 10.66
C VAL A 19 -18.97 15.29 9.84
N THR A 20 -18.36 15.71 8.73
CA THR A 20 -18.80 16.91 8.00
C THR A 20 -19.86 16.65 6.94
N ARG A 21 -19.98 15.42 6.42
CA ARG A 21 -20.90 15.09 5.31
C ARG A 21 -21.98 14.09 5.68
N TRP A 22 -21.69 13.18 6.60
CA TRP A 22 -22.60 12.06 6.93
C TRP A 22 -23.26 12.20 8.29
N GLY A 23 -22.93 13.24 9.06
CA GLY A 23 -23.58 13.52 10.34
C GLY A 23 -23.16 12.60 11.49
N PHE A 24 -21.94 12.05 11.47
CA PHE A 24 -21.41 11.19 12.54
C PHE A 24 -20.93 11.96 13.78
N SER A 25 -21.60 13.08 14.09
CA SER A 25 -21.33 13.87 15.29
C SER A 25 -22.64 14.37 15.88
N ASP A 26 -22.96 13.95 17.10
CA ASP A 26 -24.15 14.42 17.82
C ASP A 26 -24.09 15.93 18.11
N LYS A 27 -22.87 16.49 18.24
CA LYS A 27 -22.65 17.92 18.51
C LYS A 27 -22.92 18.80 17.28
N LEU A 28 -22.63 18.29 16.10
CA LEU A 28 -22.80 18.99 14.83
C LEU A 28 -24.13 18.62 14.14
N GLY A 29 -24.72 17.49 14.54
CA GLY A 29 -25.94 16.96 13.99
C GLY A 29 -25.79 16.54 12.52
N HIS A 30 -26.94 16.41 11.85
CA HIS A 30 -27.04 15.91 10.47
C HIS A 30 -26.91 17.04 9.45
N VAL A 31 -25.96 17.94 9.65
CA VAL A 31 -25.73 19.09 8.75
C VAL A 31 -24.51 18.79 7.88
N ALA A 32 -24.63 19.06 6.58
CA ALA A 32 -23.51 18.99 5.66
C ALA A 32 -22.66 20.27 5.78
N TYR A 33 -21.55 20.16 6.51
CA TYR A 33 -20.50 21.16 6.55
C TYR A 33 -19.67 20.98 5.28
N GLY A 34 -20.03 21.76 4.26
CA GLY A 34 -19.47 21.64 2.91
C GLY A 34 -17.96 21.54 2.93
N ASP A 35 -17.44 20.55 2.21
CA ASP A 35 -16.02 20.39 1.97
C ASP A 35 -15.76 20.88 0.55
N ASN A 36 -14.75 21.73 0.41
CA ASN A 36 -14.41 22.46 -0.80
C ASN A 36 -13.68 21.52 -1.79
N GLN A 37 -14.26 20.35 -2.07
CA GLN A 37 -13.74 19.43 -3.08
C GLN A 37 -14.17 19.92 -4.46
N GLU A 38 -13.32 20.80 -5.01
CA GLU A 38 -13.08 21.02 -6.45
C GLU A 38 -14.11 20.40 -7.39
N GLU A 39 -15.21 21.11 -7.63
CA GLU A 39 -15.91 20.99 -8.90
C GLU A 39 -15.11 21.78 -9.95
N VAL A 40 -14.22 21.11 -10.66
CA VAL A 40 -13.60 21.63 -11.89
C VAL A 40 -14.65 21.57 -13.00
N PHE A 41 -15.62 22.48 -12.98
CA PHE A 41 -16.60 22.61 -14.06
C PHE A 41 -16.19 23.77 -14.99
N LEU A 42 -15.86 23.42 -16.24
CA LEU A 42 -15.79 24.29 -17.44
C LEU A 42 -15.36 25.76 -17.18
N GLY A 43 -14.16 25.95 -16.66
CA GLY A 43 -13.43 27.23 -16.75
C GLY A 43 -13.85 28.35 -15.79
N HIS A 44 -14.77 28.13 -14.86
CA HIS A 44 -15.07 29.08 -13.78
C HIS A 44 -15.22 28.35 -12.45
N SER A 45 -14.09 28.05 -11.80
CA SER A 45 -14.06 27.57 -10.42
C SER A 45 -14.50 28.71 -9.49
N VAL A 46 -15.79 28.82 -9.21
CA VAL A 46 -16.26 29.60 -8.06
C VAL A 46 -16.12 28.69 -6.85
N ALA A 47 -14.95 28.72 -6.21
CA ALA A 47 -14.76 28.11 -4.91
C ALA A 47 -15.75 28.77 -3.94
N ARG A 48 -16.90 28.14 -3.68
CA ARG A 48 -17.73 28.50 -2.54
C ARG A 48 -17.05 27.95 -1.30
N THR A 49 -16.08 28.71 -0.80
CA THR A 49 -15.59 28.52 0.57
C THR A 49 -16.78 28.75 1.49
N GLN A 50 -17.40 27.67 1.93
CA GLN A 50 -18.34 27.71 3.04
C GLN A 50 -17.52 28.13 4.26
N ASN A 51 -17.73 29.37 4.72
CA ASN A 51 -17.03 29.91 5.88
C ASN A 51 -17.60 29.22 7.13
N VAL A 52 -16.98 28.10 7.52
CA VAL A 52 -17.20 27.47 8.82
C VAL A 52 -16.62 28.38 9.90
N SER A 53 -17.35 28.64 10.98
CA SER A 53 -16.82 29.43 12.10
C SER A 53 -15.65 28.70 12.76
N GLU A 54 -14.71 29.44 13.34
CA GLU A 54 -13.57 28.88 14.08
C GLU A 54 -14.03 27.89 15.16
N GLU A 55 -15.09 28.25 15.90
CA GLU A 55 -15.71 27.38 16.90
C GLU A 55 -16.19 26.04 16.30
N THR A 56 -16.85 26.10 15.13
CA THR A 56 -17.33 24.89 14.46
C THR A 56 -16.17 24.05 13.94
N ALA A 57 -15.10 24.68 13.41
CA ALA A 57 -13.90 23.98 12.95
C ALA A 57 -13.22 23.22 14.10
N GLN A 58 -13.12 23.85 15.28
CA GLN A 58 -12.58 23.20 16.48
C GLN A 58 -13.42 22.00 16.91
N ILE A 59 -14.76 22.09 16.82
CA ILE A 59 -15.66 20.95 17.11
C ILE A 59 -15.44 19.82 16.09
N ILE A 60 -15.32 20.14 14.80
CA ILE A 60 -15.05 19.15 13.74
C ILE A 60 -13.75 18.41 14.03
N ASP A 61 -12.67 19.13 14.30
CA ASP A 61 -11.36 18.53 14.55
C ASP A 61 -11.34 17.67 15.82
N ALA A 62 -12.08 18.08 16.86
CA ALA A 62 -12.25 17.30 18.08
C ALA A 62 -13.00 15.97 17.81
N GLU A 63 -14.06 15.99 17.02
CA GLU A 63 -14.82 14.78 16.68
C GLU A 63 -14.05 13.85 15.74
N VAL A 64 -13.29 14.40 14.78
CA VAL A 64 -12.38 13.60 13.94
C VAL A 64 -11.36 12.87 14.80
N ARG A 65 -10.73 13.56 15.74
CA ARG A 65 -9.79 12.94 16.68
C ARG A 65 -10.46 11.84 17.49
N ARG A 66 -11.66 12.11 18.04
CA ARG A 66 -12.44 11.13 18.81
C ARG A 66 -12.68 9.84 18.03
N LEU A 67 -13.09 9.94 16.76
CA LEU A 67 -13.32 8.77 15.89
C LEU A 67 -12.04 7.98 15.63
N ILE A 68 -10.93 8.66 15.35
CA ILE A 68 -9.64 8.00 15.10
C ILE A 68 -9.14 7.27 16.35
N ASP A 69 -9.22 7.92 17.52
CA ASP A 69 -8.78 7.33 18.79
C ASP A 69 -9.62 6.11 19.16
N GLU A 70 -10.94 6.17 18.96
CA GLU A 70 -11.86 5.06 19.16
C GLU A 70 -11.55 3.88 18.22
N ALA A 71 -11.33 4.16 16.93
CA ALA A 71 -10.97 3.16 15.94
C ALA A 71 -9.62 2.50 16.28
N TYR A 72 -8.62 3.28 16.67
CA TYR A 72 -7.31 2.77 17.09
C TYR A 72 -7.41 1.89 18.34
N SER A 73 -8.14 2.34 19.36
CA SER A 73 -8.38 1.59 20.58
C SER A 73 -9.07 0.25 20.28
N THR A 74 -10.09 0.28 19.41
CA THR A 74 -10.82 -0.92 18.98
C THR A 74 -9.91 -1.89 18.24
N ALA A 75 -9.13 -1.41 17.26
CA ALA A 75 -8.18 -2.24 16.51
C ALA A 75 -7.14 -2.87 17.44
N LYS A 76 -6.55 -2.08 18.36
CA LYS A 76 -5.59 -2.56 19.35
C LYS A 76 -6.22 -3.62 20.27
N SER A 77 -7.45 -3.42 20.71
CA SER A 77 -8.20 -4.39 21.53
C SER A 77 -8.40 -5.71 20.79
N ILE A 78 -8.82 -5.67 19.52
CA ILE A 78 -9.00 -6.87 18.68
C ILE A 78 -7.67 -7.61 18.53
N LEU A 79 -6.60 -6.93 18.14
CA LEU A 79 -5.27 -7.53 17.96
C LEU A 79 -4.73 -8.13 19.27
N THR A 80 -4.98 -7.47 20.40
CA THR A 80 -4.56 -7.97 21.71
C THR A 80 -5.34 -9.22 22.11
N LYS A 81 -6.68 -9.23 21.90
CA LYS A 81 -7.52 -10.40 22.17
C LYS A 81 -7.18 -11.58 21.26
N LYS A 82 -6.77 -11.30 20.03
CA LYS A 82 -6.39 -12.27 18.99
C LYS A 82 -4.88 -12.45 18.85
N LYS A 83 -4.15 -12.26 19.96
CA LYS A 83 -2.68 -12.28 19.94
C LYS A 83 -2.09 -13.60 19.45
N LYS A 84 -2.72 -14.75 19.76
CA LYS A 84 -2.24 -16.06 19.31
C LYS A 84 -2.33 -16.18 17.79
N GLU A 85 -3.49 -15.85 17.23
CA GLU A 85 -3.75 -15.83 15.79
C GLU A 85 -2.84 -14.83 15.07
N TRP A 86 -2.66 -13.63 15.64
CA TRP A 86 -1.75 -12.62 15.09
C TRP A 86 -0.30 -13.08 15.02
N ILE A 87 0.21 -13.71 16.09
CA ILE A 87 1.58 -14.25 16.12
C ILE A 87 1.73 -15.39 15.11
N ALA A 88 0.74 -16.28 15.01
CA ALA A 88 0.75 -17.35 14.01
C ALA A 88 0.89 -16.76 12.61
N LEU A 89 0.06 -15.78 12.25
CA LEU A 89 0.12 -15.12 10.93
C LEU A 89 1.47 -14.45 10.67
N ALA A 90 2.04 -13.78 11.66
CA ALA A 90 3.36 -13.17 11.53
C ALA A 90 4.46 -14.21 11.27
N GLN A 91 4.41 -15.35 11.96
CA GLN A 91 5.34 -16.46 11.76
C GLN A 91 5.14 -17.11 10.38
N GLY A 92 3.88 -17.30 9.96
CA GLY A 92 3.57 -17.82 8.63
C GLY A 92 4.08 -16.91 7.51
N LEU A 93 3.94 -15.59 7.64
CA LEU A 93 4.50 -14.65 6.66
C LEU A 93 6.03 -14.62 6.66
N LEU A 94 6.67 -14.91 7.79
CA LEU A 94 8.13 -15.06 7.84
C LEU A 94 8.60 -16.34 7.13
N GLU A 95 7.84 -17.43 7.25
CA GLU A 95 8.16 -18.74 6.66
C GLU A 95 7.82 -18.79 5.15
N TYR A 96 6.73 -18.16 4.71
CA TYR A 96 6.22 -18.31 3.33
C TYR A 96 6.21 -17.04 2.49
N GLU A 97 6.60 -15.88 3.05
CA GLU A 97 6.59 -14.51 2.46
C GLU A 97 5.19 -13.99 2.09
N THR A 98 4.31 -14.85 1.57
CA THR A 98 2.95 -14.56 1.12
C THR A 98 1.99 -15.67 1.55
N LEU A 99 0.80 -15.27 2.00
CA LEU A 99 -0.28 -16.17 2.37
C LEU A 99 -1.55 -15.80 1.59
N SER A 100 -2.21 -16.79 1.01
CA SER A 100 -3.55 -16.62 0.45
C SER A 100 -4.60 -16.55 1.56
N GLY A 101 -5.80 -16.07 1.23
CA GLY A 101 -6.91 -15.99 2.19
C GLY A 101 -7.31 -17.34 2.79
N GLU A 102 -7.15 -18.44 2.05
CA GLU A 102 -7.47 -19.78 2.56
C GLU A 102 -6.40 -20.29 3.52
N GLU A 103 -5.13 -20.05 3.22
CA GLU A 103 -4.01 -20.40 4.10
C GLU A 103 -4.03 -19.61 5.40
N ILE A 104 -4.45 -18.34 5.36
CA ILE A 104 -4.67 -17.53 6.57
C ILE A 104 -5.70 -18.23 7.49
N LYS A 105 -6.83 -18.70 6.93
CA LYS A 105 -7.86 -19.38 7.74
C LYS A 105 -7.34 -20.69 8.32
N GLN A 106 -6.64 -21.49 7.52
CA GLN A 106 -6.04 -22.75 7.97
C GLN A 106 -5.01 -22.51 9.07
N LEU A 107 -4.16 -21.50 8.92
CA LEU A 107 -3.13 -21.15 9.89
C LEU A 107 -3.75 -20.65 11.21
N ILE A 108 -4.82 -19.85 11.13
CA ILE A 108 -5.61 -19.47 12.30
C ILE A 108 -6.26 -20.69 12.98
N ALA A 109 -6.66 -21.71 12.21
CA ALA A 109 -7.19 -22.97 12.72
C ALA A 109 -6.10 -23.94 13.22
N GLY A 110 -4.81 -23.59 13.12
CA GLY A 110 -3.68 -24.39 13.57
C GLY A 110 -3.10 -25.35 12.53
N HIS A 111 -3.51 -25.23 11.26
CA HIS A 111 -2.98 -26.02 10.15
C HIS A 111 -2.00 -25.19 9.33
N LYS A 112 -0.78 -25.71 9.13
CA LYS A 112 0.24 -25.04 8.30
C LYS A 112 -0.11 -25.18 6.81
N PRO A 113 0.26 -24.19 5.97
CA PRO A 113 0.18 -24.31 4.52
C PRO A 113 0.96 -25.53 4.03
N ALA A 114 0.31 -26.37 3.22
CA ALA A 114 0.94 -27.55 2.62
C ALA A 114 1.74 -27.17 1.36
N ARG A 115 2.72 -26.30 1.52
CA ARG A 115 3.69 -25.96 0.47
C ARG A 115 5.00 -26.68 0.78
N ASP A 116 5.48 -27.48 -0.16
CA ASP A 116 6.85 -28.00 -0.09
C ASP A 116 7.78 -26.82 -0.38
N LEU A 117 8.36 -26.24 0.67
CA LEU A 117 9.46 -25.28 0.56
C LEU A 117 10.70 -26.09 0.15
N GLY A 118 10.74 -26.48 -1.13
CA GLY A 118 11.92 -27.14 -1.70
C GLY A 118 13.15 -26.29 -1.41
N ASP A 119 14.19 -26.94 -0.88
CA ASP A 119 15.51 -26.41 -0.50
C ASP A 119 15.79 -24.98 -1.02
N ASP A 120 15.66 -24.00 -0.13
CA ASP A 120 15.87 -22.56 -0.36
C ASP A 120 17.34 -22.23 -0.64
N THR A 121 17.87 -22.77 -1.74
CA THR A 121 19.01 -22.15 -2.41
C THR A 121 18.44 -21.25 -3.52
N PRO A 122 18.48 -19.92 -3.38
CA PRO A 122 18.01 -19.05 -4.44
C PRO A 122 18.83 -19.33 -5.70
N PRO A 123 18.22 -19.63 -6.87
CA PRO A 123 18.99 -19.63 -8.10
C PRO A 123 19.53 -18.21 -8.26
N SER A 124 20.85 -18.09 -8.22
CA SER A 124 21.55 -16.84 -8.54
C SER A 124 21.02 -16.35 -9.88
N ARG A 125 20.09 -15.38 -9.87
CA ARG A 125 19.66 -14.68 -11.07
C ARG A 125 20.91 -14.00 -11.61
N GLY A 126 21.54 -14.63 -12.59
CA GLY A 126 22.63 -14.05 -13.34
C GLY A 126 22.13 -12.72 -13.87
N SER A 127 22.64 -11.64 -13.32
CA SER A 127 22.41 -10.28 -13.81
C SER A 127 22.69 -10.27 -15.30
N ALA A 128 21.65 -10.02 -16.11
CA ALA A 128 21.71 -9.89 -17.57
C ALA A 128 22.39 -8.58 -17.97
N VAL A 129 23.60 -8.36 -17.44
CA VAL A 129 24.45 -7.23 -17.80
C VAL A 129 25.57 -7.80 -18.67
N PRO A 130 25.60 -7.51 -19.97
CA PRO A 130 26.69 -7.96 -20.81
C PRO A 130 27.98 -7.27 -20.34
N LYS A 131 28.97 -8.05 -19.89
CA LYS A 131 30.30 -7.52 -19.56
C LYS A 131 31.03 -7.20 -20.87
N SER A 132 31.16 -5.91 -21.15
CA SER A 132 32.01 -5.38 -22.21
C SER A 132 33.50 -5.63 -21.88
N GLY A 133 34.17 -6.41 -22.75
CA GLY A 133 35.59 -6.27 -23.09
C GLY A 133 36.66 -6.82 -22.15
N SER A 134 37.29 -7.95 -22.52
CA SER A 134 38.77 -8.04 -22.61
C SER A 134 39.22 -9.24 -23.47
N ARG A 135 40.42 -9.11 -24.04
CA ARG A 135 40.89 -9.64 -25.34
C ARG A 135 41.62 -11.00 -25.27
N ARG A 136 41.42 -11.79 -26.35
CA ARG A 136 42.34 -12.72 -27.09
C ARG A 136 42.87 -14.01 -26.44
N LYS A 137 42.65 -15.13 -27.14
CA LYS A 137 43.71 -16.05 -27.61
C LYS A 137 43.35 -16.70 -28.95
N LYS A 138 44.40 -17.09 -29.67
CA LYS A 138 44.60 -17.27 -31.12
C LYS A 138 44.45 -18.74 -31.54
N GLY A 139 43.84 -19.02 -32.70
CA GLY A 139 43.78 -20.33 -33.37
C GLY A 139 43.36 -20.18 -34.85
N PRO A 140 43.77 -21.07 -35.76
CA PRO A 140 44.22 -20.71 -37.12
C PRO A 140 43.11 -20.64 -38.18
N GLU A 141 43.37 -19.87 -39.25
CA GLU A 141 42.58 -19.81 -40.49
C GLU A 141 42.65 -21.14 -41.27
N PRO A 142 41.64 -21.43 -42.12
CA PRO A 142 41.89 -21.21 -43.55
C PRO A 142 40.69 -20.70 -44.38
N GLU A 143 41.07 -19.93 -45.41
CA GLU A 143 40.57 -19.80 -46.80
C GLU A 143 39.08 -19.70 -47.19
N GLY A 144 38.82 -18.69 -48.04
CA GLY A 144 37.66 -18.54 -48.93
C GLY A 144 36.82 -17.32 -48.54
N GLY A 145 36.78 -16.17 -49.22
CA GLY A 145 36.90 -15.90 -50.66
C GLY A 145 35.55 -15.38 -51.17
N MET A 146 35.33 -14.05 -51.13
CA MET A 146 34.73 -13.21 -52.19
C MET A 146 34.43 -11.79 -51.66
N GLU A 147 34.85 -10.77 -52.41
CA GLU A 147 34.66 -9.33 -52.16
C GLU A 147 33.20 -8.85 -52.29
N PRO A 148 32.82 -7.71 -51.67
CA PRO A 148 31.50 -7.11 -51.84
C PRO A 148 31.43 -6.20 -53.08
N GLN A 149 30.33 -6.27 -53.85
CA GLN A 149 29.99 -5.26 -54.85
C GLN A 149 29.11 -4.16 -54.22
N PRO A 150 29.35 -2.86 -54.48
CA PRO A 150 28.42 -1.80 -54.15
C PRO A 150 27.37 -1.63 -55.27
N SER A 151 26.11 -1.45 -54.89
CA SER A 151 25.07 -0.96 -55.79
C SER A 151 24.92 0.55 -55.60
N SER A 152 24.97 1.28 -56.72
CA SER A 152 24.60 2.70 -56.83
C SER A 152 23.11 2.92 -56.71
#